data_AF-A0A1Q4BH27-F1
#
_entry.id   AF-A0A1Q4BH27-F1
#
_cell.length_a   1.000
_cell.length_b   1.000
_cell.length_c   1.000
_cell.angle_alpha   90.00
_cell.angle_beta   90.00
_cell.angle_gamma   90.00
#
_symmetry.space_group_name_H-M   'P 1'
#
loop_
_entity.id
_entity.type
_entity.pdbx_description
1 polymer ?
#
loop_
_entity_poly.entity_id
_entity_poly.type
_entity_poly.pdbx_seq_one_letter_code
_entity_poly.pdbx_strand_id
1 'polypeptide(L)'
;MDQYEFNPNRQPEEALVAIGVASLSIAQIEDQVRNAIAGLAEIDYELGGAMTTHIPFQTCLDILLTMGDVALAKPEPQNTLKKLVSTLKDANKRRNKLVHRQLATRERDNTLHFIVRSARGSFVVSTEKTSVRALQADAAAIYKASMELQSFISIHKLEPPFEMHRELKR
;
A
#
# COMPACT_ATOMS: atom_id res chain seq x y z
N MET A 1 -11.95 -35.12 -4.09
CA MET A 1 -11.97 -33.65 -3.94
C MET A 1 -10.56 -33.15 -4.10
N ASP A 2 -10.38 -31.96 -4.69
CA ASP A 2 -9.07 -31.32 -4.63
C ASP A 2 -8.79 -30.89 -3.20
N GLN A 3 -7.66 -31.36 -2.66
CA GLN A 3 -7.20 -31.00 -1.32
C GLN A 3 -6.26 -29.79 -1.42
N TYR A 4 -6.42 -28.84 -0.50
CA TYR A 4 -5.66 -27.61 -0.43
C TYR A 4 -4.95 -27.52 0.92
N GLU A 5 -3.63 -27.27 0.87
CA GLU A 5 -2.80 -26.99 2.03
C GLU A 5 -2.81 -25.49 2.32
N PHE A 6 -3.34 -25.12 3.49
CA PHE A 6 -3.54 -23.74 3.92
C PHE A 6 -2.55 -23.28 4.99
N ASN A 7 -1.75 -24.19 5.56
CA ASN A 7 -0.74 -23.84 6.55
C ASN A 7 0.31 -22.92 5.90
N PRO A 8 0.48 -21.67 6.39
CA PRO A 8 1.47 -20.74 5.84
C PRO A 8 2.89 -21.30 5.87
N ASN A 9 3.25 -22.06 6.92
CA ASN A 9 4.58 -22.65 7.08
C ASN A 9 4.88 -23.79 6.09
N ARG A 10 3.88 -24.21 5.30
CA ARG A 10 4.02 -25.21 4.24
C ARG A 10 3.97 -24.60 2.84
N GLN A 11 3.82 -23.28 2.72
CA GLN A 11 3.90 -22.59 1.44
C GLN A 11 5.37 -22.36 1.04
N PRO A 12 5.67 -22.17 -0.26
CA PRO A 12 7.01 -21.84 -0.71
C PRO A 12 7.54 -20.59 0.00
N GLU A 13 8.77 -20.65 0.51
CA GLU A 13 9.39 -19.56 1.26
C GLU A 13 9.43 -18.27 0.44
N GLU A 14 9.73 -18.36 -0.85
CA GLU A 14 9.79 -17.21 -1.76
C GLU A 14 8.43 -16.53 -1.94
N ALA A 15 7.32 -17.29 -1.82
CA ALA A 15 5.98 -16.71 -1.80
C ALA A 15 5.74 -15.91 -0.52
N LEU A 16 6.16 -16.43 0.63
CA LEU A 16 6.04 -15.76 1.92
C LEU A 16 6.89 -14.50 1.97
N VAL A 17 8.14 -14.55 1.48
CA VAL A 17 9.03 -13.40 1.37
C VAL A 17 8.40 -12.32 0.48
N ALA A 18 7.85 -12.68 -0.68
CA ALA A 18 7.19 -11.72 -1.56
C ALA A 18 5.99 -11.02 -0.88
N ILE A 19 5.16 -11.78 -0.15
CA ILE A 19 4.04 -11.22 0.62
C ILE A 19 4.54 -10.31 1.75
N GLY A 20 5.62 -10.69 2.44
CA GLY A 20 6.25 -9.88 3.48
C GLY A 20 6.78 -8.54 2.94
N VAL A 21 7.51 -8.57 1.82
CA VAL A 21 8.01 -7.36 1.13
C VAL A 21 6.86 -6.46 0.71
N ALA A 22 5.80 -7.02 0.12
CA ALA A 22 4.61 -6.25 -0.26
C ALA A 22 3.93 -5.59 0.95
N SER A 23 3.87 -6.31 2.09
CA SER A 23 3.24 -5.83 3.33
C SER A 23 4.04 -4.70 3.98
N LEU A 24 5.37 -4.81 4.04
CA LEU A 24 6.22 -3.74 4.54
C LEU A 24 6.20 -2.51 3.62
N SER A 25 6.23 -2.73 2.30
CA SER A 25 6.20 -1.64 1.32
C SER A 25 4.89 -0.86 1.37
N ILE A 26 3.73 -1.51 1.60
CA ILE A 26 2.47 -0.77 1.76
C ILE A 26 2.43 0.03 3.05
N ALA A 27 2.96 -0.51 4.15
CA ALA A 27 3.02 0.21 5.43
C ALA A 27 3.88 1.47 5.29
N GLN A 28 5.00 1.36 4.58
CA GLN A 28 5.85 2.49 4.23
C GLN A 28 5.10 3.53 3.37
N ILE A 29 4.37 3.09 2.33
CA ILE A 29 3.53 3.99 1.51
C ILE A 29 2.49 4.72 2.37
N GLU A 30 1.81 4.01 3.25
CA GLU A 30 0.77 4.59 4.12
C GLU A 30 1.36 5.69 5.02
N ASP A 31 2.53 5.46 5.61
CA ASP A 31 3.24 6.47 6.42
C ASP A 31 3.74 7.65 5.57
N GLN A 32 4.39 7.38 4.43
CA GLN A 32 4.89 8.40 3.50
C GLN A 32 3.78 9.34 3.00
N VAL A 33 2.60 8.80 2.68
CA VAL A 33 1.45 9.62 2.28
C VAL A 33 1.02 10.56 3.41
N ARG A 34 0.97 10.07 4.65
CA ARG A 34 0.61 10.89 5.81
C ARG A 34 1.63 11.99 6.07
N ASN A 35 2.91 11.66 5.93
CA ASN A 35 4.00 12.63 6.06
C ASN A 35 3.92 13.69 4.97
N ALA A 36 3.68 13.30 3.73
CA ALA A 36 3.52 14.24 2.61
C ALA A 36 2.32 15.19 2.83
N ILE A 37 1.20 14.68 3.37
CA ILE A 37 0.05 15.51 3.76
C ILE A 37 0.46 16.52 4.84
N ALA A 38 1.16 16.08 5.89
CA ALA A 38 1.64 16.96 6.95
C ALA A 38 2.60 18.04 6.43
N GLY A 39 3.55 17.67 5.57
CA GLY A 39 4.48 18.60 4.93
C GLY A 39 3.77 19.62 4.03
N LEU A 40 2.76 19.21 3.26
CA LEU A 40 1.93 20.13 2.46
C LEU A 40 1.06 21.06 3.32
N ALA A 41 0.69 20.64 4.52
CA ALA A 41 -0.05 21.46 5.50
C ALA A 41 0.87 22.34 6.35
N GLU A 42 2.20 22.21 6.21
CA GLU A 42 3.20 22.90 7.02
C GLU A 42 3.01 22.65 8.54
N ILE A 43 2.59 21.43 8.90
CA ILE A 43 2.43 20.98 10.29
C ILE A 43 3.45 19.90 10.63
N ASP A 44 3.70 19.72 11.93
CA ASP A 44 4.60 18.68 12.41
C ASP A 44 4.06 17.25 12.21
N TYR A 45 4.97 16.28 12.34
CA TYR A 45 4.68 14.86 12.20
C TYR A 45 3.58 14.36 13.17
N GLU A 46 3.54 14.87 14.41
CA GLU A 46 2.61 14.39 15.43
C GLU A 46 1.18 14.84 15.13
N LEU A 47 0.98 16.12 14.84
CA LEU A 47 -0.33 16.66 14.47
C LEU A 47 -0.81 16.06 13.15
N GLY A 48 0.07 15.96 12.15
CA GLY A 48 -0.24 15.30 10.88
C GLY A 48 -0.63 13.83 11.08
N GLY A 49 0.10 13.11 11.93
CA GLY A 49 -0.20 11.73 12.31
C GLY A 49 -1.55 11.60 13.04
N ALA A 50 -1.85 12.49 13.98
CA ALA A 50 -3.11 12.51 14.71
C ALA A 50 -4.31 12.76 13.78
N MET A 51 -4.16 13.66 12.80
CA MET A 51 -5.20 13.95 11.82
C MET A 51 -5.47 12.79 10.87
N THR A 52 -4.45 12.02 10.51
CA THR A 52 -4.53 11.05 9.39
C THR A 52 -4.54 9.58 9.81
N THR A 53 -4.21 9.25 11.06
CA THR A 53 -4.07 7.86 11.54
C THR A 53 -5.32 7.00 11.33
N HIS A 54 -6.50 7.56 11.56
CA HIS A 54 -7.78 6.83 11.41
C HIS A 54 -8.48 7.11 10.08
N ILE A 55 -7.87 7.90 9.20
CA ILE A 55 -8.41 8.17 7.87
C ILE A 55 -8.13 6.97 6.96
N PRO A 56 -9.14 6.45 6.23
CA PRO A 56 -8.91 5.40 5.25
C PRO A 56 -7.87 5.81 4.22
N PHE A 57 -6.97 4.89 3.85
CA PHE A 57 -5.86 5.19 2.95
C PHE A 57 -6.29 5.83 1.61
N GLN A 58 -7.43 5.42 1.04
CA GLN A 58 -7.95 6.03 -0.18
C GLN A 58 -8.32 7.50 0.02
N THR A 59 -8.92 7.84 1.16
CA THR A 59 -9.21 9.22 1.53
C THR A 59 -7.92 10.02 1.75
N CYS A 60 -6.88 9.42 2.33
CA CYS A 60 -5.56 10.08 2.42
C CYS A 60 -4.99 10.39 1.02
N LEU A 61 -5.10 9.48 0.06
CA LEU A 61 -4.64 9.73 -1.32
C LEU A 61 -5.41 10.87 -1.99
N ASP A 62 -6.71 10.96 -1.75
CA ASP A 62 -7.54 12.04 -2.29
C ASP A 62 -7.18 13.39 -1.63
N ILE A 63 -6.95 13.41 -0.30
CA ILE A 63 -6.44 14.59 0.42
C ILE A 63 -5.09 15.03 -0.13
N LEU A 64 -4.13 14.10 -0.27
CA LEU A 64 -2.80 14.38 -0.81
C LEU A 64 -2.90 15.02 -2.20
N LEU A 65 -3.77 14.47 -3.06
CA LEU A 65 -3.97 14.99 -4.40
C LEU A 65 -4.57 16.41 -4.39
N THR A 66 -5.62 16.64 -3.60
CA THR A 66 -6.26 17.95 -3.48
C THR A 66 -5.31 19.00 -2.90
N MET A 67 -4.56 18.65 -1.86
CA MET A 67 -3.56 19.55 -1.27
C MET A 67 -2.43 19.85 -2.24
N GLY A 68 -1.94 18.83 -2.96
CA GLY A 68 -0.90 19.02 -3.97
C GLY A 68 -1.34 19.91 -5.13
N ASP A 69 -2.60 19.83 -5.57
CA ASP A 69 -3.14 20.73 -6.61
C ASP A 69 -3.20 22.20 -6.16
N VAL A 70 -3.28 22.47 -4.84
CA VAL A 70 -3.28 23.82 -4.27
C VAL A 70 -1.87 24.31 -3.95
N ALA A 71 -1.05 23.48 -3.30
CA ALA A 71 0.24 23.89 -2.74
C ALA A 71 1.40 23.80 -3.75
N LEU A 72 1.35 22.90 -4.73
CA LEU A 72 2.42 22.78 -5.73
C LEU A 72 2.25 23.86 -6.80
N ALA A 73 3.18 24.82 -6.85
CA ALA A 73 3.06 26.01 -7.69
C ALA A 73 3.13 25.78 -9.22
N LYS A 74 3.54 24.58 -9.69
CA LYS A 74 3.78 24.29 -11.11
C LYS A 74 2.94 23.12 -11.62
N PRO A 75 2.50 23.13 -12.89
CA PRO A 75 1.74 22.02 -13.47
C PRO A 75 2.51 20.69 -13.53
N GLU A 76 3.83 20.71 -13.72
CA GLU A 76 4.62 19.46 -13.82
C GLU A 76 4.59 18.60 -12.54
N PRO A 77 4.88 19.14 -11.34
CA PRO A 77 4.79 18.35 -10.11
C PRO A 77 3.36 17.92 -9.78
N GLN A 78 2.34 18.74 -10.08
CA GLN A 78 0.92 18.34 -9.94
C GLN A 78 0.58 17.14 -10.84
N ASN A 79 0.98 17.17 -12.10
CA ASN A 79 0.77 16.06 -13.04
C ASN A 79 1.54 14.79 -12.62
N THR A 80 2.72 14.97 -12.05
CA THR A 80 3.52 13.87 -11.51
C THR A 80 2.83 13.25 -10.30
N LEU A 81 2.31 14.07 -9.37
CA LEU A 81 1.54 13.61 -8.23
C LEU A 81 0.28 12.86 -8.66
N LYS A 82 -0.46 13.35 -9.66
CA LYS A 82 -1.64 12.66 -10.23
C LYS A 82 -1.31 11.25 -10.70
N LYS A 83 -0.22 11.11 -11.47
CA LYS A 83 0.24 9.80 -11.94
C LYS A 83 0.66 8.91 -10.78
N LEU A 84 1.42 9.46 -9.84
CA LEU A 84 1.89 8.75 -8.65
C LEU A 84 0.72 8.23 -7.81
N VAL A 85 -0.31 9.06 -7.55
CA VAL A 85 -1.52 8.64 -6.82
C VAL A 85 -2.21 7.48 -7.54
N SER A 86 -2.28 7.47 -8.87
CA SER A 86 -2.79 6.32 -9.62
C SER A 86 -1.95 5.05 -9.37
N THR A 87 -0.62 5.18 -9.40
CA THR A 87 0.31 4.09 -9.08
C THR A 87 0.09 3.56 -7.66
N LEU A 88 -0.09 4.44 -6.67
CA LEU A 88 -0.34 4.07 -5.28
C LEU A 88 -1.70 3.36 -5.10
N LYS A 89 -2.74 3.80 -5.81
CA LYS A 89 -4.05 3.13 -5.84
C LYS A 89 -3.90 1.70 -6.38
N ASP A 90 -3.13 1.51 -7.44
CA ASP A 90 -2.87 0.19 -8.00
C ASP A 90 -1.98 -0.68 -7.11
N ALA A 91 -0.97 -0.11 -6.45
CA ALA A 91 -0.17 -0.80 -5.44
C ALA A 91 -1.05 -1.32 -4.30
N ASN A 92 -1.99 -0.51 -3.80
CA ASN A 92 -2.92 -0.94 -2.75
C ASN A 92 -3.87 -2.05 -3.23
N LYS A 93 -4.33 -2.02 -4.49
CA LYS A 93 -5.11 -3.13 -5.08
C LYS A 93 -4.30 -4.43 -5.14
N ARG A 94 -3.03 -4.37 -5.56
CA ARG A 94 -2.12 -5.53 -5.58
C ARG A 94 -1.88 -6.06 -4.17
N ARG A 95 -1.64 -5.18 -3.19
CA ARG A 95 -1.54 -5.56 -1.78
C ARG A 95 -2.78 -6.30 -1.32
N ASN A 96 -3.98 -5.79 -1.62
CA ASN A 96 -5.23 -6.45 -1.23
C ASN A 96 -5.36 -7.86 -1.81
N LYS A 97 -4.86 -8.09 -3.03
CA LYS A 97 -4.79 -9.44 -3.59
C LYS A 97 -3.84 -10.35 -2.80
N LEU A 98 -2.65 -9.85 -2.44
CA LEU A 98 -1.61 -10.63 -1.78
C LEU A 98 -1.93 -10.96 -0.32
N VAL A 99 -2.42 -9.99 0.46
CA VAL A 99 -2.50 -10.13 1.93
C VAL A 99 -3.91 -10.45 2.44
N HIS A 100 -4.97 -10.08 1.71
CA HIS A 100 -6.35 -10.29 2.16
C HIS A 100 -7.01 -11.51 1.54
N ARG A 101 -6.32 -12.22 0.65
CA ARG A 101 -6.78 -13.49 0.09
C ARG A 101 -6.02 -14.64 0.74
N GLN A 102 -6.72 -15.73 0.99
CA GLN A 102 -6.10 -16.93 1.52
C GLN A 102 -5.28 -17.60 0.42
N LEU A 103 -3.98 -17.76 0.63
CA LEU A 103 -3.10 -18.51 -0.25
C LEU A 103 -3.13 -19.99 0.16
N ALA A 104 -3.16 -20.88 -0.82
CA ALA A 104 -3.09 -22.32 -0.61
C ALA A 104 -2.31 -23.01 -1.72
N THR A 105 -1.74 -24.16 -1.40
CA THR A 105 -1.14 -25.05 -2.39
C THR A 105 -2.12 -26.19 -2.66
N ARG A 106 -2.46 -26.43 -3.93
CA ARG A 106 -3.27 -27.59 -4.32
C ARG A 106 -2.39 -28.83 -4.35
N GLU A 107 -2.73 -29.83 -3.54
CA GLU A 107 -1.86 -31.01 -3.32
C GLU A 107 -1.65 -31.85 -4.58
N ARG A 108 -2.64 -31.90 -5.47
CA ARG A 108 -2.59 -32.74 -6.68
C ARG A 108 -1.47 -32.35 -7.66
N ASP A 109 -1.21 -31.07 -7.81
CA ASP A 109 -0.32 -30.52 -8.83
C ASP A 109 0.72 -29.53 -8.27
N ASN A 110 0.77 -29.37 -6.94
CA ASN A 110 1.63 -28.43 -6.23
C ASN A 110 1.54 -26.99 -6.77
N THR A 111 0.36 -26.58 -7.25
CA THR A 111 0.16 -25.21 -7.74
C THR A 111 -0.39 -24.29 -6.66
N LEU A 112 0.04 -23.03 -6.67
CA LEU A 112 -0.45 -22.01 -5.76
C LEU A 112 -1.78 -21.44 -6.25
N HIS A 113 -2.70 -21.22 -5.32
CA HIS A 113 -4.01 -20.63 -5.57
C HIS A 113 -4.36 -19.60 -4.51
N PHE A 114 -5.00 -18.52 -4.94
CA PHE A 114 -5.76 -17.67 -4.05
C PHE A 114 -7.19 -18.18 -3.94
N ILE A 115 -7.73 -18.22 -2.73
CA ILE A 115 -9.17 -18.37 -2.51
C ILE A 115 -9.82 -16.99 -2.62
N VAL A 116 -10.76 -16.86 -3.54
CA VAL A 116 -11.51 -15.63 -3.79
C VAL A 116 -12.93 -15.83 -3.31
N ARG A 117 -13.40 -14.92 -2.45
CA ARG A 117 -14.76 -14.91 -1.91
C ARG A 117 -15.48 -13.67 -2.42
N SER A 118 -16.70 -13.84 -2.93
CA SER A 118 -17.60 -12.74 -3.32
C SER A 118 -18.95 -12.95 -2.64
N ALA A 119 -19.58 -11.86 -2.18
CA ALA A 119 -20.91 -11.88 -1.56
C ALA A 119 -21.91 -10.94 -2.26
N ARG A 120 -21.56 -10.38 -3.43
CA ARG A 120 -22.47 -9.50 -4.17
C ARG A 120 -23.51 -10.33 -4.91
N GLY A 121 -24.78 -10.20 -4.52
CA GLY A 121 -25.91 -10.92 -5.10
C GLY A 121 -26.02 -12.38 -4.63
N SER A 122 -24.89 -13.10 -4.59
CA SER A 122 -24.79 -14.45 -4.01
C SER A 122 -23.40 -14.68 -3.41
N PHE A 123 -23.32 -15.58 -2.43
CA PHE A 123 -22.04 -16.00 -1.86
C PHE A 123 -21.37 -17.03 -2.78
N VAL A 124 -20.22 -16.66 -3.34
CA VAL A 124 -19.44 -17.49 -4.27
C VAL A 124 -18.01 -17.61 -3.76
N VAL A 125 -17.50 -18.85 -3.74
CA VAL A 125 -16.11 -19.17 -3.47
C VAL A 125 -15.49 -19.73 -4.75
N SER A 126 -14.40 -19.12 -5.21
CA SER A 126 -13.63 -19.58 -6.37
C SER A 126 -12.14 -19.63 -6.05
N THR A 127 -11.37 -20.27 -6.93
CA THR A 127 -9.92 -20.30 -6.86
C THR A 127 -9.31 -19.56 -8.05
N GLU A 128 -8.23 -18.83 -7.79
CA GLU A 128 -7.44 -18.15 -8.81
C GLU A 128 -6.00 -18.68 -8.75
N LYS A 129 -5.57 -19.40 -9.79
CA LYS A 129 -4.21 -19.92 -9.88
C LYS A 129 -3.19 -18.77 -9.91
N THR A 130 -2.11 -18.92 -9.15
CA THR A 130 -1.01 -17.96 -9.09
C THR A 130 0.34 -18.69 -9.15
N SER A 131 1.44 -17.94 -9.05
CA SER A 131 2.80 -18.47 -8.99
C SER A 131 3.69 -17.58 -8.14
N VAL A 132 4.78 -18.12 -7.60
CA VAL A 132 5.82 -17.36 -6.89
C VAL A 132 6.27 -16.14 -7.70
N ARG A 133 6.53 -16.31 -8.99
CA ARG A 133 6.94 -15.23 -9.89
C ARG A 133 5.90 -14.11 -9.98
N ALA A 134 4.61 -14.44 -10.00
CA ALA A 134 3.55 -13.43 -10.02
C ALA A 134 3.49 -12.66 -8.68
N LEU A 135 3.65 -13.35 -7.55
CA LEU A 135 3.70 -12.72 -6.22
C LEU A 135 4.90 -11.77 -6.11
N GLN A 136 6.08 -12.21 -6.57
CA GLN A 136 7.30 -11.38 -6.61
C GLN A 136 7.14 -10.15 -7.50
N ALA A 137 6.49 -10.29 -8.66
CA ALA A 137 6.22 -9.16 -9.56
C ALA A 137 5.28 -8.13 -8.91
N ASP A 138 4.23 -8.58 -8.22
CA ASP A 138 3.33 -7.70 -7.47
C ASP A 138 4.07 -7.00 -6.32
N ALA A 139 4.90 -7.74 -5.56
CA ALA A 139 5.71 -7.17 -4.48
C ALA A 139 6.69 -6.11 -4.99
N ALA A 140 7.40 -6.39 -6.09
CA ALA A 140 8.33 -5.45 -6.72
C ALA A 140 7.63 -4.18 -7.22
N ALA A 141 6.42 -4.31 -7.77
CA ALA A 141 5.62 -3.17 -8.20
C ALA A 141 5.21 -2.26 -7.02
N ILE A 142 4.82 -2.85 -5.88
CA ILE A 142 4.48 -2.09 -4.66
C ILE A 142 5.72 -1.41 -4.09
N TYR A 143 6.85 -2.12 -4.01
CA TYR A 143 8.12 -1.55 -3.56
C TYR A 143 8.55 -0.36 -4.44
N LYS A 144 8.49 -0.51 -5.77
CA LYS A 144 8.80 0.57 -6.71
C LYS A 144 7.93 1.80 -6.48
N ALA A 145 6.63 1.60 -6.24
CA ALA A 145 5.70 2.69 -5.94
C ALA A 145 6.09 3.44 -4.65
N SER A 146 6.57 2.73 -3.61
CA SER A 146 7.08 3.35 -2.39
C SER A 146 8.34 4.18 -2.64
N MET A 147 9.26 3.69 -3.46
CA MET A 147 10.49 4.42 -3.80
C MET A 147 10.19 5.65 -4.66
N GLU A 148 9.26 5.55 -5.61
CA GLU A 148 8.79 6.69 -6.41
C GLU A 148 8.14 7.76 -5.54
N LEU A 149 7.34 7.35 -4.54
CA LEU A 149 6.75 8.28 -3.57
C LEU A 149 7.81 8.95 -2.69
N GLN A 150 8.77 8.19 -2.15
CA GLN A 150 9.87 8.76 -1.37
C GLN A 150 10.64 9.81 -2.18
N SER A 151 10.98 9.48 -3.43
CA SER A 151 11.69 10.37 -4.33
C SER A 151 10.90 11.66 -4.58
N PHE A 152 9.61 11.55 -4.84
CA PHE A 152 8.73 12.71 -5.02
C PHE A 152 8.70 13.60 -3.76
N ILE A 153 8.51 13.01 -2.58
CA ILE A 153 8.49 13.72 -1.30
C ILE A 153 9.80 14.50 -1.12
N SER A 154 10.95 13.85 -1.32
CA SER A 154 12.26 14.49 -1.10
C SER A 154 12.61 15.55 -2.14
N ILE A 155 12.25 15.34 -3.42
CA ILE A 155 12.46 16.35 -4.48
C ILE A 155 11.65 17.62 -4.18
N HIS A 156 10.44 17.46 -3.66
CA HIS A 156 9.51 18.56 -3.38
C HIS A 156 9.54 19.04 -1.93
N LYS A 157 10.42 18.47 -1.09
CA LYS A 157 10.59 18.81 0.33
C LYS A 157 9.29 18.74 1.11
N LEU A 158 8.55 17.65 0.93
CA LEU A 158 7.26 17.41 1.57
C LEU A 158 7.39 16.65 2.89
N GLU A 159 8.60 16.48 3.42
CA GLU A 159 8.80 15.93 4.75
C GLU A 159 8.38 16.94 5.84
N PRO A 160 7.53 16.54 6.80
CA PRO A 160 7.17 17.42 7.91
C PRO A 160 8.34 17.52 8.90
N PRO A 161 8.43 18.62 9.67
CA PRO A 161 9.36 18.69 10.79
C PRO A 161 9.01 17.63 11.85
N PHE A 162 10.06 17.02 12.41
CA PHE A 162 9.97 16.02 13.47
C PHE A 162 9.92 16.62 14.89
N GLU A 163 9.75 17.94 15.02
CA GLU A 163 9.77 18.59 16.33
C GLU A 163 8.68 18.02 17.23
N MET A 164 9.10 17.29 18.27
CA MET A 164 8.24 16.96 19.38
C MET A 164 7.98 18.26 20.14
N HIS A 165 6.87 18.95 19.85
CA HIS A 165 6.41 20.05 20.70
C HIS A 165 5.97 19.48 22.06
N ARG A 166 6.95 19.09 22.89
CA ARG A 166 6.79 18.99 24.33
C ARG A 166 6.68 20.40 24.88
N GLU A 167 5.44 20.84 25.05
CA GLU A 167 4.90 21.32 26.32
C GLU A 167 3.47 21.84 26.08
N LEU A 168 2.51 20.92 26.06
CA LEU A 168 1.16 21.28 26.49
C LEU A 168 1.24 21.55 27.99
N LYS A 169 1.58 22.79 28.36
CA LYS A 169 1.31 23.30 29.70
C LYS A 169 -0.20 23.22 29.91
N ARG A 170 -0.61 22.29 30.78
CA ARG A 170 -1.95 22.22 31.35
C ARG A 170 -2.21 23.46 32.20
#